data_AF-A0A286N5N8-F1
#
_entry.id   AF-A0A286N5N8-F1
#
_cell.length_a   1.000
_cell.length_b   1.000
_cell.length_c   1.000
_cell.angle_alpha   90.00
_cell.angle_beta   90.00
_cell.angle_gamma   90.00
#
_symmetry.space_group_name_H-M   'P 1'
#
loop_
_entity.id
_entity.type
_entity.pdbx_description
1 polymer ?
#
loop_
_entity_poly.entity_id
_entity_poly.type
_entity_poly.pdbx_seq_one_letter_code
_entity_poly.pdbx_strand_id
1 'polypeptide(L)' 'MTTLNNLPSILVPLVGLVFPAFSIASLFLHVQKNKIF' A
#
# COMPACT_ATOMS: atom_id res chain seq x y z
N MET A 1 28.73 -10.31 2.91
CA MET A 1 28.30 -9.24 3.83
C MET A 1 28.23 -7.97 2.98
N THR A 2 27.12 -7.43 2.47
CA THR A 2 25.91 -6.89 3.13
C THR A 2 24.78 -6.60 2.10
N THR A 3 24.35 -7.56 1.28
CA THR A 3 23.32 -7.32 0.24
C THR A 3 21.93 -6.96 0.79
N LEU A 4 21.68 -7.24 2.07
CA LEU A 4 20.37 -7.10 2.72
C LEU A 4 20.17 -5.76 3.45
N ASN A 5 21.21 -4.91 3.56
CA ASN A 5 21.10 -3.62 4.27
C ASN A 5 20.18 -2.61 3.57
N ASN A 6 19.90 -2.81 2.28
CA ASN A 6 19.13 -1.88 1.46
C ASN A 6 17.63 -2.26 1.44
N LEU A 7 17.29 -3.49 1.87
CA LEU A 7 15.93 -4.00 1.94
C LEU A 7 14.98 -3.11 2.76
N PRO A 8 15.33 -2.67 3.99
CA PRO A 8 14.44 -1.84 4.79
C PRO A 8 14.15 -0.49 4.13
N SER A 9 15.11 0.08 3.40
CA SER A 9 14.92 1.36 2.71
C SER A 9 13.90 1.29 1.56
N ILE A 10 13.67 0.12 0.97
CA ILE A 10 12.63 -0.09 -0.06
C ILE A 10 11.32 -0.53 0.59
N LEU A 11 11.37 -1.44 1.56
CA LEU A 11 10.18 -2.03 2.17
C LEU A 11 9.43 -1.04 3.07
N VAL A 12 10.15 -0.16 3.80
CA VAL A 12 9.52 0.81 4.71
C VAL A 12 8.65 1.81 3.94
N PRO A 13 9.12 2.48 2.86
CA PRO A 13 8.25 3.35 2.06
C PRO A 13 7.17 2.59 1.29
N LEU A 14 7.48 1.38 0.82
CA LEU A 14 6.52 0.56 0.05
C LEU A 14 5.33 0.14 0.93
N VAL A 15 5.58 -0.32 2.16
CA VAL A 15 4.53 -0.74 3.10
C VAL A 15 3.93 0.44 3.87
N GLY A 16 4.69 1.51 4.09
CA GLY A 16 4.23 2.69 4.85
C GLY A 16 3.47 3.72 4.03
N LEU A 17 3.70 3.81 2.71
CA LEU A 17 3.10 4.83 1.85
C LEU A 17 2.35 4.22 0.66
N VAL A 18 3.02 3.40 -0.15
CA VAL A 18 2.45 2.90 -1.41
C VAL A 18 1.31 1.91 -1.16
N PHE A 19 1.55 0.90 -0.33
CA PHE A 19 0.54 -0.12 0.00
C PHE A 19 -0.69 0.50 0.70
N PRO A 20 -0.56 1.37 1.72
CA PRO A 20 -1.70 2.04 2.35
C PRO A 20 -2.48 2.93 1.38
N ALA A 21 -1.80 3.73 0.54
CA ALA A 21 -2.48 4.55 -0.46
C ALA A 21 -3.30 3.70 -1.43
N PHE A 22 -2.74 2.56 -1.86
CA PHE A 22 -3.44 1.62 -2.74
C PHE A 22 -4.63 0.95 -2.05
N SER A 23 -4.47 0.49 -0.80
CA SER A 23 -5.55 -0.09 0.00
C SER A 23 -6.71 0.89 0.21
N ILE A 24 -6.41 2.15 0.54
CA ILE A 24 -7.43 3.18 0.75
C ILE A 24 -8.20 3.45 -0.55
N ALA A 25 -7.51 3.61 -1.68
CA ALA A 25 -8.15 3.83 -2.97
C ALA A 25 -9.02 2.63 -3.41
N SER A 26 -8.49 1.41 -3.25
CA SER A 26 -9.21 0.17 -3.59
C SER A 26 -10.46 -0.02 -2.73
N LEU A 27 -10.33 0.15 -1.41
CA LEU A 27 -11.45 0.05 -0.47
C LEU A 27 -12.49 1.15 -0.70
N PHE A 28 -12.05 2.37 -1.01
CA PHE A 28 -12.96 3.47 -1.35
C PHE A 28 -13.82 3.13 -2.57
N LEU A 29 -13.21 2.67 -3.67
CA LEU A 29 -13.95 2.26 -4.85
C LEU A 29 -14.88 1.07 -4.58
N HIS A 30 -14.44 0.10 -3.77
CA HIS A 30 -15.26 -1.05 -3.40
C HIS A 30 -16.52 -0.63 -2.61
N VAL A 31 -16.36 0.25 -1.60
CA VAL A 31 -17.46 0.74 -0.78
C VAL A 31 -18.42 1.62 -1.59
N GLN A 32 -17.90 2.47 -2.48
CA GLN A 32 -18.73 3.29 -3.37
C GLN A 32 -19.59 2.39 -4.28
N LYS A 33 -19.01 1.34 -4.87
CA LYS A 33 -19.76 0.39 -5.72
C LYS A 33 -20.88 -0.34 -4.96
N ASN A 34 -20.73 -0.57 -3.65
CA ASN A 34 -21.74 -1.25 -2.84
C ASN A 34 -22.85 -0.31 -2.30
N LYS A 35 -22.70 1.01 -2.42
CA LYS A 35 -23.68 2.01 -1.98
C LYS A 35 -24.52 2.62 -3.11
N ILE A 36 -24.16 2.38 -4.37
CA ILE A 36 -24.85 2.95 -5.55
C ILE A 36 -26.05 2.09 -5.99
N PHE A 37 -26.32 0.96 -5.31
CA PHE A 37 -27.57 0.19 -5.44
C PHE A 37 -28.45 0.35 -4.19
#